data_AF-A0A4Q1F3V2-F1
#
_entry.id   AF-A0A4Q1F3V2-F1
#
_cell.length_a   1.000
_cell.length_b   1.000
_cell.length_c   1.000
_cell.angle_alpha   90.00
_cell.angle_beta   90.00
_cell.angle_gamma   90.00
#
_symmetry.space_group_name_H-M   'P 1'
#
loop_
_entity.id
_entity.type
_entity.pdbx_description
1 polymer ?
#
loop_
_entity_poly.entity_id
_entity_poly.type
_entity_poly.pdbx_seq_one_letter_code
_entity_poly.pdbx_strand_id
1 'polypeptide(L)'
;AGKKLSYQAESGPATVINLVDMVGDAQTLTSLAVNGTTGNLDYKDENNFVTSINLSAAVKEPWFSSTTKAGATTNTENIYTQGWVGIGFDTPSGKAGEKLRINGSITTVNSTYADYVFEDYFQGYSDIKADYKFKGLAEIEQYIKTHKHLPGITPINELERTSEGYSFNMSELSIQLLEKTEEIYLHIIEQNNAIIAKDKEIAKMNERLERLEKLIEENTTSSNSAPVSSN
;
A
#
# COMPACT_ATOMS: atom_id res chain seq x y z
N ALA A 1 7.07 -56.05 43.19
CA ALA A 1 7.38 -57.49 43.07
C ALA A 1 7.92 -57.73 41.66
N GLY A 2 9.16 -58.17 41.49
CA GLY A 2 9.67 -58.39 40.14
C GLY A 2 11.16 -58.69 40.05
N LYS A 3 11.47 -59.64 39.16
CA LYS A 3 12.78 -59.98 38.59
C LYS A 3 13.76 -60.74 39.50
N LYS A 4 13.33 -61.89 40.02
CA LYS A 4 14.21 -62.92 40.60
C LYS A 4 13.95 -64.26 39.94
N LEU A 5 15.01 -64.97 39.57
CA LEU A 5 14.95 -66.38 39.19
C LEU A 5 15.46 -67.16 40.40
N SER A 6 14.58 -67.93 41.01
CA SER A 6 14.96 -68.82 42.11
C SER A 6 14.90 -70.24 41.59
N TYR A 7 15.97 -71.00 41.81
CA TYR A 7 15.97 -72.42 41.52
C TYR A 7 16.54 -73.18 42.72
N GLN A 8 16.03 -74.39 42.94
CA GLN A 8 16.45 -75.24 44.04
C GLN A 8 17.24 -76.42 43.48
N ALA A 9 18.50 -76.53 43.90
CA ALA A 9 19.35 -77.65 43.54
C ALA A 9 18.90 -78.93 44.29
N GLU A 10 19.29 -80.09 43.77
CA GLU A 10 18.90 -81.40 44.30
C GLU A 10 19.38 -81.65 45.75
N SER A 11 20.41 -80.92 46.19
CA SER A 11 20.80 -80.84 47.60
C SER A 11 21.22 -79.42 47.95
N GLY A 12 20.56 -78.83 48.95
CA GLY A 12 20.87 -77.50 49.48
C GLY A 12 19.72 -76.49 49.43
N PRO A 13 19.92 -75.30 50.04
CA PRO A 13 18.94 -74.22 50.02
C PRO A 13 18.77 -73.63 48.60
N ALA A 14 17.62 -73.00 48.35
CA ALA A 14 17.32 -72.38 47.06
C ALA A 14 18.32 -71.26 46.71
N THR A 15 18.84 -71.29 45.49
CA THR A 15 19.67 -70.22 44.95
C THR A 15 18.77 -69.16 44.33
N VAL A 16 18.92 -67.92 44.80
CA VAL A 16 18.17 -66.78 44.28
C VAL A 16 19.10 -65.95 43.42
N ILE A 17 18.81 -65.86 42.13
CA ILE A 17 19.47 -64.95 41.21
C ILE A 17 18.57 -63.72 41.04
N ASN A 18 19.03 -62.56 41.52
CA ASN A 18 18.36 -61.32 41.21
C ASN A 18 18.67 -60.97 39.75
N LEU A 19 17.65 -60.92 38.89
CA LEU A 19 17.87 -60.55 37.48
C LEU A 19 18.37 -59.10 37.35
N VAL A 20 18.10 -58.24 38.34
CA VAL A 20 18.67 -56.89 38.41
C VAL A 20 20.20 -56.89 38.53
N ASP A 21 20.79 -57.91 39.18
CA ASP A 21 22.24 -58.03 39.32
C ASP A 21 22.88 -58.61 38.03
N MET A 22 22.10 -59.33 37.21
CA MET A 22 22.56 -59.92 35.93
C MET A 22 22.44 -58.97 34.74
N VAL A 23 21.36 -58.18 34.69
CA VAL A 23 21.11 -57.21 33.63
C VAL A 23 21.62 -55.83 34.04
N GLY A 24 22.11 -55.68 35.27
CA GLY A 24 22.52 -54.42 35.88
C GLY A 24 21.36 -53.45 36.06
N ASP A 25 21.63 -52.32 36.69
CA ASP A 25 20.82 -51.09 36.66
C ASP A 25 20.64 -50.52 35.21
N ALA A 26 20.74 -51.35 34.16
CA ALA A 26 21.00 -50.98 32.78
C ALA A 26 19.78 -50.43 32.02
N GLN A 27 18.81 -49.83 32.71
CA GLN A 27 17.94 -48.85 32.09
C GLN A 27 18.07 -47.55 32.88
N THR A 28 19.06 -46.77 32.50
CA THR A 28 19.10 -45.34 32.81
C THR A 28 18.07 -44.60 31.95
N LEU A 29 17.71 -43.40 32.41
CA LEU A 29 16.67 -42.56 31.83
C LEU A 29 17.04 -42.15 30.39
N THR A 30 16.57 -42.90 29.39
CA THR A 30 16.56 -42.43 28.01
C THR A 30 15.47 -41.38 27.87
N SER A 31 15.79 -40.24 27.27
CA SER A 31 14.84 -39.14 27.12
C SER A 31 14.87 -38.60 25.70
N LEU A 32 13.68 -38.29 25.19
CA LEU A 32 13.50 -37.58 23.93
C LEU A 32 12.70 -36.32 24.24
N ALA A 33 13.33 -35.16 24.12
CA ALA A 33 12.72 -33.89 24.47
C ALA A 33 13.07 -32.79 23.47
N VAL A 34 12.13 -31.88 23.23
CA VAL A 34 12.40 -30.68 22.44
C VAL A 34 13.21 -29.72 23.29
N ASN A 35 14.36 -29.31 22.77
CA ASN A 35 15.17 -28.27 23.36
C ASN A 35 14.63 -26.91 22.92
N GLY A 36 13.87 -26.25 23.80
CA GLY A 36 13.24 -24.96 23.50
C GLY A 36 14.21 -23.81 23.23
N THR A 37 15.51 -23.96 23.51
CA THR A 37 16.53 -22.95 23.22
C THR A 37 17.09 -23.11 21.81
N THR A 38 17.30 -24.34 21.34
CA THR A 38 17.90 -24.62 20.03
C THR A 38 16.87 -24.99 18.95
N GLY A 39 15.64 -25.33 19.35
CA GLY A 39 14.60 -25.86 18.44
C GLY A 39 14.86 -27.30 17.98
N ASN A 40 15.85 -27.99 18.55
CA ASN A 40 16.21 -29.36 18.21
C ASN A 40 15.44 -30.38 19.04
N LEU A 41 15.36 -31.61 18.52
CA LEU A 41 14.97 -32.77 19.31
C LEU A 41 16.22 -33.41 19.89
N ASP A 42 16.38 -33.34 21.21
CA ASP A 42 17.52 -33.92 21.91
C ASP A 42 17.15 -35.32 22.40
N TYR A 43 17.90 -36.32 21.91
CA TYR A 43 17.89 -37.68 22.42
C TYR A 43 19.05 -37.86 23.40
N LYS A 44 18.76 -38.24 24.65
CA LYS A 44 19.76 -38.61 25.65
C LYS A 44 19.75 -40.13 25.82
N ASP A 45 20.88 -40.76 25.57
CA ASP A 45 21.05 -42.20 25.72
C ASP A 45 21.35 -42.62 27.17
N GLU A 46 21.53 -43.92 27.37
CA GLU A 46 21.85 -44.49 28.67
C GLU A 46 23.20 -44.05 29.27
N ASN A 47 24.13 -43.62 28.42
CA ASN A 47 25.46 -43.16 28.82
C ASN A 47 25.50 -41.65 29.07
N ASN A 48 24.33 -41.01 29.17
CA ASN A 48 24.16 -39.56 29.25
C ASN A 48 24.70 -38.80 28.02
N PHE A 49 24.95 -39.46 26.90
CA PHE A 49 25.33 -38.80 25.66
C PHE A 49 24.10 -38.19 24.98
N VAL A 50 24.21 -36.93 24.56
CA VAL A 50 23.12 -36.20 23.91
C VAL A 50 23.37 -36.13 22.42
N THR A 51 22.43 -36.69 21.64
CA THR A 51 22.36 -36.55 20.19
C THR A 51 21.28 -35.54 19.84
N SER A 52 21.68 -34.40 19.28
CA SER A 52 20.75 -33.36 18.82
C SER A 52 20.34 -33.58 17.37
N ILE A 53 19.04 -33.72 17.13
CA ILE A 53 18.46 -33.83 15.79
C ILE A 53 17.91 -32.47 15.40
N ASN A 54 18.48 -31.88 14.35
CA ASN A 54 18.04 -30.59 13.85
C ASN A 54 16.69 -30.71 13.12
N LEU A 55 15.65 -30.08 13.67
CA LEU A 55 14.30 -30.09 13.11
C LEU A 55 14.03 -28.95 12.12
N SER A 56 14.98 -28.04 11.89
CA SER A 56 14.77 -26.86 11.02
C SER A 56 14.41 -27.23 9.56
N ALA A 57 14.85 -28.39 9.07
CA ALA A 57 14.43 -28.89 7.76
C ALA A 57 12.99 -29.43 7.73
N ALA A 58 12.44 -29.84 8.89
CA ALA A 58 11.08 -30.34 9.03
C ALA A 58 10.07 -29.22 9.32
N VAL A 59 10.50 -28.16 10.02
CA VAL A 59 9.71 -26.95 10.28
C VAL A 59 9.87 -26.00 9.09
N LYS A 60 8.90 -26.01 8.18
CA LYS A 60 8.86 -25.04 7.07
C LYS A 60 8.30 -23.73 7.59
N GLU A 61 9.18 -22.74 7.73
CA GLU A 61 8.75 -21.39 8.08
C GLU A 61 7.96 -20.72 6.95
N PRO A 62 7.02 -19.80 7.28
CA PRO A 62 6.18 -19.15 6.29
C PRO A 62 6.94 -18.15 5.40
N TRP A 63 8.08 -17.60 5.85
CA TRP A 63 8.97 -16.75 5.03
C TRP A 63 10.43 -16.75 5.50
N PHE A 64 11.32 -16.18 4.68
CA PHE A 64 12.74 -15.97 4.99
C PHE A 64 13.01 -14.56 5.50
N SER A 65 13.90 -14.44 6.49
CA SER A 65 14.38 -13.16 7.04
C SER A 65 15.26 -12.41 6.05
N SER A 66 15.03 -11.10 5.91
CA SER A 66 15.89 -10.24 5.05
C SER A 66 17.33 -10.09 5.55
N THR A 67 17.57 -10.29 6.85
CA THR A 67 18.90 -10.13 7.46
C THR A 67 19.69 -11.43 7.38
N THR A 68 19.15 -12.52 7.92
CA THR A 68 19.87 -13.80 8.06
C THR A 68 19.78 -14.69 6.83
N LYS A 69 18.80 -14.44 5.95
CA LYS A 69 18.46 -15.31 4.81
C LYS A 69 18.09 -16.75 5.23
N ALA A 70 17.70 -16.94 6.49
CA ALA A 70 17.14 -18.18 7.03
C ALA A 70 15.62 -18.03 7.27
N GLY A 71 14.94 -19.12 7.61
CA GLY A 71 13.53 -19.09 8.01
C GLY A 71 13.31 -18.13 9.18
N ALA A 72 12.25 -17.33 9.12
CA ALA A 72 11.92 -16.37 10.18
C ALA A 72 11.55 -17.08 11.48
N THR A 73 12.00 -16.55 12.61
CA THR A 73 11.75 -17.07 13.96
C THR A 73 10.72 -16.25 14.73
N THR A 74 10.44 -15.03 14.26
CA THR A 74 9.43 -14.13 14.82
C THR A 74 8.60 -13.48 13.71
N ASN A 75 7.38 -13.04 14.04
CA ASN A 75 6.51 -12.32 13.12
C ASN A 75 6.93 -10.85 12.88
N THR A 76 7.98 -10.37 13.56
CA THR A 76 8.54 -9.02 13.38
C THR A 76 9.68 -8.98 12.35
N GLU A 77 10.14 -10.12 11.86
CA GLU A 77 11.21 -10.17 10.86
C GLU A 77 10.71 -9.81 9.46
N ASN A 78 11.45 -8.90 8.81
CA ASN A 78 11.22 -8.51 7.42
C ASN A 78 11.22 -9.72 6.48
N ILE A 79 10.22 -9.79 5.61
CA ILE A 79 10.07 -10.80 4.57
C ILE A 79 11.09 -10.55 3.45
N TYR A 80 11.84 -11.58 3.07
CA TYR A 80 12.73 -11.56 1.91
C TYR A 80 12.35 -12.63 0.89
N THR A 81 12.09 -12.19 -0.32
CA THR A 81 11.77 -13.03 -1.47
C THR A 81 12.41 -12.42 -2.72
N GLN A 82 13.01 -13.27 -3.56
CA GLN A 82 13.47 -12.90 -4.90
C GLN A 82 12.42 -13.25 -5.98
N GLY A 83 11.47 -14.12 -5.62
CA GLY A 83 10.42 -14.63 -6.48
C GLY A 83 9.20 -13.71 -6.53
N TRP A 84 8.14 -14.21 -7.18
CA TRP A 84 6.84 -13.55 -7.21
C TRP A 84 6.06 -13.79 -5.92
N VAL A 85 5.27 -12.80 -5.50
CA VAL A 85 4.38 -12.84 -4.34
C VAL A 85 2.93 -12.76 -4.80
N GLY A 86 2.18 -13.82 -4.57
CA GLY A 86 0.72 -13.85 -4.75
C GLY A 86 -0.01 -13.77 -3.43
N ILE A 87 -0.93 -12.82 -3.28
CA ILE A 87 -1.89 -12.78 -2.18
C ILE A 87 -3.26 -13.12 -2.77
N GLY A 88 -3.77 -14.32 -2.49
CA GLY A 88 -5.02 -14.82 -3.09
C GLY A 88 -4.92 -15.21 -4.57
N PHE A 89 -3.69 -15.34 -5.09
CA PHE A 89 -3.36 -15.96 -6.38
C PHE A 89 -2.27 -17.02 -6.17
N ASP A 90 -2.32 -18.10 -6.95
CA ASP A 90 -1.31 -19.17 -6.98
C ASP A 90 -0.39 -19.11 -8.22
N THR A 91 -0.68 -18.19 -9.14
CA THR A 91 0.04 -18.01 -10.41
C THR A 91 0.18 -16.52 -10.78
N PRO A 92 1.34 -16.10 -11.35
CA PRO A 92 1.51 -14.77 -11.91
C PRO A 92 0.55 -14.51 -13.09
N SER A 93 0.34 -13.25 -13.44
CA SER A 93 -0.46 -12.88 -14.63
C SER A 93 0.19 -13.24 -15.98
N GLY A 94 1.45 -13.68 -15.97
CA GLY A 94 2.27 -13.89 -17.17
C GLY A 94 2.88 -12.61 -17.74
N LYS A 95 2.71 -11.45 -17.08
CA LYS A 95 3.40 -10.21 -17.45
C LYS A 95 4.85 -10.24 -16.97
N ALA A 96 5.77 -9.88 -17.86
CA ALA A 96 7.18 -9.73 -17.52
C ALA A 96 7.34 -8.68 -16.41
N GLY A 97 8.13 -8.99 -15.38
CA GLY A 97 8.40 -8.09 -14.26
C GLY A 97 7.34 -8.08 -13.16
N GLU A 98 6.25 -8.86 -13.24
CA GLU A 98 5.31 -8.95 -12.12
C GLU A 98 5.96 -9.63 -10.91
N LYS A 99 6.10 -8.90 -9.81
CA LYS A 99 6.66 -9.40 -8.54
C LYS A 99 5.63 -9.49 -7.41
N LEU A 100 4.50 -8.79 -7.50
CA LEU A 100 3.44 -8.78 -6.51
C LEU A 100 2.07 -8.73 -7.19
N ARG A 101 1.15 -9.60 -6.78
CA ARG A 101 -0.24 -9.59 -7.24
C ARG A 101 -1.19 -9.91 -6.08
N ILE A 102 -2.27 -9.14 -5.95
CA ILE A 102 -3.20 -9.22 -4.82
C ILE A 102 -4.63 -9.38 -5.32
N ASN A 103 -5.31 -10.43 -4.86
CA ASN A 103 -6.74 -10.65 -5.04
C ASN A 103 -7.47 -10.11 -3.82
N GLY A 104 -7.74 -8.80 -3.82
CA GLY A 104 -8.35 -8.10 -2.70
C GLY A 104 -7.92 -6.63 -2.63
N SER A 105 -8.23 -6.00 -1.50
CA SER A 105 -7.89 -4.60 -1.24
C SER A 105 -6.55 -4.46 -0.51
N ILE A 106 -5.85 -3.36 -0.76
CA ILE A 106 -4.66 -2.95 -0.02
C ILE A 106 -5.07 -1.77 0.87
N THR A 107 -4.89 -1.91 2.19
CA THR A 107 -5.08 -0.79 3.13
C THR A 107 -3.71 -0.29 3.55
N THR A 108 -3.48 1.01 3.42
CA THR A 108 -2.22 1.66 3.84
C THR A 108 -2.52 2.78 4.82
N VAL A 109 -1.55 3.12 5.67
CA VAL A 109 -1.64 4.27 6.57
C VAL A 109 -0.79 5.37 5.96
N ASN A 110 -1.40 6.53 5.71
CA ASN A 110 -0.71 7.74 5.29
C ASN A 110 -1.05 8.89 6.24
N SER A 111 -0.24 9.93 6.21
CA SER A 111 -0.38 11.09 7.08
C SER A 111 -1.53 12.03 6.71
N THR A 112 -1.94 12.06 5.44
CA THR A 112 -2.83 13.11 4.90
C THR A 112 -3.76 12.56 3.82
N TYR A 113 -4.91 13.22 3.66
CA TYR A 113 -5.87 13.03 2.58
C TYR A 113 -6.15 14.40 1.94
N ALA A 114 -6.42 14.44 0.63
CA ALA A 114 -6.30 15.67 -0.15
C ALA A 114 -7.38 16.74 0.10
N ASP A 115 -8.38 16.48 0.97
CA ASP A 115 -9.49 17.39 1.31
C ASP A 115 -9.06 18.82 1.71
N TYR A 116 -7.79 19.02 2.09
CA TYR A 116 -7.21 20.35 2.30
C TYR A 116 -7.33 21.30 1.11
N VAL A 117 -7.48 20.78 -0.12
CA VAL A 117 -7.68 21.58 -1.32
C VAL A 117 -8.97 22.41 -1.20
N PHE A 118 -10.05 21.76 -0.75
CA PHE A 118 -11.34 22.44 -0.56
C PHE A 118 -11.34 23.35 0.67
N GLU A 119 -10.67 22.94 1.76
CA GLU A 119 -10.53 23.77 2.95
C GLU A 119 -9.86 25.11 2.59
N ASP A 120 -8.72 25.07 1.92
CA ASP A 120 -8.02 26.30 1.53
C ASP A 120 -8.83 27.13 0.53
N TYR A 121 -9.48 26.49 -0.46
CA TYR A 121 -10.27 27.23 -1.45
C TYR A 121 -11.47 27.97 -0.84
N PHE A 122 -12.22 27.33 0.06
CA PHE A 122 -13.44 27.92 0.62
C PHE A 122 -13.21 28.72 1.91
N GLN A 123 -12.17 28.41 2.69
CA GLN A 123 -11.90 29.00 4.01
C GLN A 123 -10.63 29.86 4.03
N GLY A 124 -9.73 29.69 3.05
CA GLY A 124 -8.44 30.39 2.97
C GLY A 124 -7.30 29.71 3.75
N TYR A 125 -7.57 28.60 4.43
CA TYR A 125 -6.60 27.80 5.19
C TYR A 125 -7.06 26.33 5.27
N SER A 126 -6.12 25.43 5.60
CA SER A 126 -6.40 24.02 5.91
C SER A 126 -5.74 23.61 7.22
N ASP A 127 -6.46 22.85 8.04
CA ASP A 127 -5.94 22.24 9.28
C ASP A 127 -5.13 20.96 8.98
N ILE A 128 -5.42 20.28 7.87
CA ILE A 128 -4.73 19.06 7.42
C ILE A 128 -3.36 19.42 6.84
N LYS A 129 -3.27 20.53 6.08
CA LYS A 129 -2.05 20.96 5.39
C LYS A 129 -1.94 22.49 5.40
N ALA A 130 -1.38 23.03 6.47
CA ALA A 130 -1.31 24.48 6.73
C ALA A 130 -0.48 25.26 5.68
N ASP A 131 0.47 24.62 5.02
CA ASP A 131 1.32 25.19 3.97
C ASP A 131 0.69 25.09 2.57
N TYR A 132 -0.45 24.41 2.42
CA TYR A 132 -1.16 24.33 1.14
C TYR A 132 -1.77 25.69 0.76
N LYS A 133 -1.68 26.01 -0.53
CA LYS A 133 -2.34 27.18 -1.13
C LYS A 133 -2.86 26.81 -2.51
N PHE A 134 -4.15 27.01 -2.74
CA PHE A 134 -4.78 26.88 -4.03
C PHE A 134 -4.20 27.92 -5.00
N LYS A 135 -3.71 27.45 -6.16
CA LYS A 135 -3.03 28.29 -7.16
C LYS A 135 -3.96 28.57 -8.32
N GLY A 136 -3.93 29.79 -8.84
CA GLY A 136 -4.62 30.12 -10.08
C GLY A 136 -3.93 29.52 -11.32
N LEU A 137 -4.67 29.33 -12.41
CA LEU A 137 -4.15 28.74 -13.66
C LEU A 137 -2.93 29.48 -14.23
N ALA A 138 -2.86 30.80 -14.10
CA ALA A 138 -1.70 31.58 -14.55
C ALA A 138 -0.41 31.25 -13.78
N GLU A 139 -0.53 31.05 -12.46
CA GLU A 139 0.59 30.65 -11.62
C GLU A 139 1.02 29.20 -11.92
N ILE A 140 0.04 28.31 -12.10
CA ILE A 140 0.27 26.92 -12.49
C ILE A 140 0.99 26.86 -13.84
N GLU A 141 0.55 27.63 -14.84
CA GLU A 141 1.18 27.70 -16.15
C GLU A 141 2.65 28.15 -16.04
N GLN A 142 2.90 29.20 -15.26
CA GLN A 142 4.26 29.68 -15.04
C GLN A 142 5.14 28.64 -14.33
N TYR A 143 4.58 27.93 -13.36
CA TYR A 143 5.26 26.84 -12.67
C TYR A 143 5.63 25.73 -13.63
N ILE A 144 4.69 25.25 -14.46
CA ILE A 144 4.94 24.18 -15.45
C ILE A 144 6.00 24.61 -16.47
N LYS A 145 5.94 25.86 -16.96
CA LYS A 145 6.94 26.38 -17.91
C LYS A 145 8.35 26.33 -17.33
N THR A 146 8.48 26.64 -16.04
CA THR A 146 9.76 26.71 -15.32
C THR A 146 10.25 25.33 -14.89
N HIS A 147 9.38 24.50 -14.30
CA HIS A 147 9.76 23.27 -13.60
C HIS A 147 9.47 21.98 -14.37
N LYS A 148 8.70 22.05 -15.47
CA LYS A 148 8.33 20.90 -16.34
C LYS A 148 7.54 19.78 -15.65
N HIS A 149 6.90 20.09 -14.52
CA HIS A 149 5.95 19.21 -13.83
C HIS A 149 4.87 20.08 -13.14
N LEU A 150 3.80 19.44 -12.66
CA LEU A 150 2.73 20.12 -11.93
C LEU A 150 3.16 20.43 -10.49
N PRO A 151 2.72 21.56 -9.90
CA PRO A 151 2.90 21.80 -8.46
C PRO A 151 2.33 20.64 -7.63
N GLY A 152 3.03 20.24 -6.57
CA GLY A 152 2.58 19.18 -5.66
C GLY A 152 2.78 17.74 -6.17
N ILE A 153 3.29 17.55 -7.39
CA ILE A 153 3.72 16.23 -7.90
C ILE A 153 5.22 16.06 -7.69
N THR A 154 5.66 14.94 -7.12
CA THR A 154 7.10 14.65 -6.98
C THR A 154 7.78 14.63 -8.34
N PRO A 155 8.76 15.51 -8.59
CA PRO A 155 9.44 15.55 -9.87
C PRO A 155 10.40 14.35 -10.03
N ILE A 156 10.66 13.96 -11.28
CA ILE A 156 11.45 12.77 -11.59
C ILE A 156 12.89 12.82 -11.05
N ASN A 157 13.45 14.01 -10.86
CA ASN A 157 14.79 14.21 -10.31
C ASN A 157 14.88 14.00 -8.79
N GLU A 158 13.74 13.96 -8.09
CA GLU A 158 13.65 13.63 -6.66
C GLU A 158 13.35 12.14 -6.42
N LEU A 159 13.01 11.40 -7.48
CA LEU A 159 12.80 9.96 -7.39
C LEU A 159 14.14 9.21 -7.36
N GLU A 160 14.18 8.14 -6.56
CA GLU A 160 15.34 7.25 -6.52
C GLU A 160 15.46 6.50 -7.85
N ARG A 161 16.60 6.64 -8.52
CA ARG A 161 16.90 5.92 -9.76
C ARG A 161 17.55 4.57 -9.45
N THR A 162 16.96 3.50 -9.96
CA THR A 162 17.47 2.13 -9.83
C THR A 162 18.08 1.66 -11.15
N SER A 163 18.65 0.45 -11.17
CA SER A 163 19.13 -0.19 -12.41
C SER A 163 17.99 -0.52 -13.39
N GLU A 164 16.75 -0.62 -12.91
CA GLU A 164 15.59 -1.03 -13.70
C GLU A 164 14.61 0.12 -13.99
N GLY A 165 14.72 1.25 -13.31
CA GLY A 165 13.82 2.39 -13.50
C GLY A 165 13.88 3.42 -12.38
N TYR A 166 12.72 3.93 -11.96
CA TYR A 166 12.56 4.83 -10.82
C TYR A 166 11.72 4.16 -9.74
N SER A 167 12.12 4.33 -8.49
CA SER A 167 11.35 3.94 -7.33
C SER A 167 10.49 5.11 -6.87
N PHE A 168 9.22 4.84 -6.59
CA PHE A 168 8.27 5.84 -6.08
C PHE A 168 7.29 5.19 -5.10
N ASN A 169 6.76 6.00 -4.20
CA ASN A 169 5.75 5.57 -3.24
C ASN A 169 4.35 5.65 -3.88
N MET A 170 3.70 4.51 -4.08
CA MET A 170 2.37 4.43 -4.70
C MET A 170 1.28 5.12 -3.86
N SER A 171 1.37 5.06 -2.53
CA SER A 171 0.41 5.73 -1.65
C SER A 171 0.54 7.24 -1.72
N GLU A 172 1.78 7.75 -1.72
CA GLU A 172 2.06 9.18 -1.88
C GLU A 172 1.56 9.68 -3.25
N LEU A 173 1.87 8.95 -4.33
CA LEU A 173 1.38 9.28 -5.67
C LEU A 173 -0.16 9.33 -5.72
N SER A 174 -0.84 8.42 -5.02
CA SER A 174 -2.32 8.40 -4.97
C SER A 174 -2.88 9.67 -4.32
N ILE A 175 -2.23 10.16 -3.25
CA ILE A 175 -2.61 11.42 -2.58
C ILE A 175 -2.35 12.62 -3.51
N GLN A 176 -1.18 12.67 -4.15
CA GLN A 176 -0.82 13.74 -5.09
C GLN A 176 -1.78 13.81 -6.28
N LEU A 177 -2.21 12.66 -6.80
CA LEU A 177 -3.19 12.58 -7.89
C LEU A 177 -4.59 13.04 -7.43
N LEU A 178 -4.99 12.72 -6.21
CA LEU A 178 -6.24 13.20 -5.65
C LEU A 178 -6.21 14.73 -5.47
N GLU A 179 -5.12 15.28 -4.93
CA GLU A 179 -4.90 16.74 -4.83
C GLU A 179 -5.10 17.42 -6.20
N LYS A 180 -4.46 16.90 -7.26
CA LYS A 180 -4.61 17.48 -8.61
C LYS A 180 -6.03 17.31 -9.17
N THR A 181 -6.71 16.21 -8.83
CA THR A 181 -8.08 15.96 -9.29
C THR A 181 -9.03 17.00 -8.69
N GLU A 182 -8.91 17.27 -7.39
CA GLU A 182 -9.71 18.28 -6.69
C GLU A 182 -9.44 19.69 -7.21
N GLU A 183 -8.18 20.04 -7.44
CA GLU A 183 -7.79 21.32 -8.05
C GLU A 183 -8.41 21.51 -9.45
N ILE A 184 -8.37 20.46 -10.29
CA ILE A 184 -8.98 20.51 -11.62
C ILE A 184 -10.50 20.73 -11.52
N TYR A 185 -11.18 20.07 -10.59
CA TYR A 185 -12.62 20.29 -10.39
C TYR A 185 -12.93 21.73 -9.98
N LEU A 186 -12.13 22.33 -9.08
CA LEU A 186 -12.30 23.73 -8.70
C LEU A 186 -12.12 24.66 -9.90
N HIS A 187 -11.06 24.47 -10.70
CA HIS A 187 -10.87 25.27 -11.91
C HIS A 187 -11.97 25.08 -12.95
N ILE A 188 -12.53 23.87 -13.09
CA ILE A 188 -13.67 23.63 -13.98
C ILE A 188 -14.90 24.38 -13.48
N ILE A 189 -15.17 24.40 -12.17
CA ILE A 189 -16.28 25.15 -11.57
C ILE A 189 -16.09 26.66 -11.80
N GLU A 190 -14.88 27.19 -11.57
CA GLU A 190 -14.55 28.59 -11.85
C GLU A 190 -14.79 28.95 -13.31
N GLN A 191 -14.30 28.12 -14.24
CA GLN A 191 -14.49 28.31 -15.68
C GLN A 191 -15.96 28.26 -16.09
N ASN A 192 -16.73 27.30 -15.57
CA ASN A 192 -18.15 27.18 -15.87
C ASN A 192 -18.94 28.41 -15.38
N ASN A 193 -18.63 28.91 -14.19
CA ASN A 193 -19.23 30.14 -13.67
C ASN A 193 -18.89 31.36 -14.54
N ALA A 194 -17.66 31.45 -15.04
CA ALA A 194 -17.24 32.50 -15.96
C ALA A 194 -17.97 32.40 -17.31
N ILE A 195 -18.21 31.20 -17.84
CA ILE A 195 -18.99 30.99 -19.07
C ILE A 195 -20.44 31.45 -18.86
N ILE A 196 -21.10 31.02 -17.77
CA ILE A 196 -22.46 31.44 -17.45
C ILE A 196 -22.57 32.97 -17.33
N ALA A 197 -21.57 33.62 -16.73
CA ALA A 197 -21.53 35.07 -16.62
C ALA A 197 -21.43 35.75 -18.01
N LYS A 198 -20.56 35.23 -18.88
CA LYS A 198 -20.40 35.71 -20.26
C LYS A 198 -21.67 35.49 -21.09
N ASP A 199 -22.34 34.36 -20.96
CA ASP A 199 -23.59 34.09 -21.67
C ASP A 199 -24.70 35.07 -21.28
N LYS A 200 -24.78 35.44 -19.99
CA LYS A 200 -25.69 36.49 -19.52
C LYS A 200 -25.37 37.87 -20.11
N GLU A 201 -24.08 38.19 -20.27
CA GLU A 201 -23.65 39.44 -20.90
C GLU A 201 -23.99 39.46 -22.39
N ILE A 202 -23.75 38.35 -23.09
CA ILE A 202 -24.12 38.18 -24.50
C ILE A 202 -25.63 38.33 -24.69
N ALA A 203 -26.44 37.70 -23.83
CA ALA A 203 -27.90 37.84 -23.88
C ALA A 203 -28.35 39.30 -23.75
N LYS A 204 -27.80 40.05 -22.78
CA LYS A 204 -28.08 41.49 -22.62
C LYS A 204 -27.62 42.32 -23.83
N MET A 205 -26.50 41.95 -24.43
CA MET A 205 -26.00 42.65 -25.62
C MET A 205 -26.92 42.41 -26.82
N ASN A 206 -27.43 41.20 -26.99
CA ASN A 206 -28.40 40.86 -28.04
C ASN A 206 -29.72 41.59 -27.85
N GLU A 207 -30.28 41.64 -26.63
CA GLU A 207 -31.50 42.42 -26.35
C GLU A 207 -31.33 43.90 -26.69
N ARG A 208 -30.14 44.46 -26.41
CA ARG A 208 -29.82 45.85 -26.71
C ARG A 208 -29.66 46.09 -28.22
N LEU A 209 -29.10 45.13 -28.96
CA LEU A 209 -29.03 45.17 -30.42
C LEU A 209 -30.43 45.15 -31.04
N GLU A 210 -31.30 44.22 -30.63
CA GLU A 210 -32.69 44.16 -31.12
C GLU A 210 -33.45 45.47 -30.87
N ARG A 211 -33.25 46.09 -29.70
CA ARG A 211 -33.86 47.38 -29.38
C ARG A 211 -33.38 48.50 -30.29
N LEU A 212 -32.08 48.53 -30.60
CA LEU A 212 -31.49 49.53 -31.49
C LEU A 212 -31.96 49.33 -32.93
N GLU A 213 -32.02 48.09 -33.42
CA GLU A 213 -32.53 47.74 -34.75
C GLU A 213 -33.98 48.22 -34.92
N LYS A 214 -34.84 47.96 -33.92
CA LYS A 214 -36.24 48.44 -33.94
C LYS A 214 -36.34 49.96 -33.99
N LEU A 215 -35.53 50.68 -33.21
CA LEU A 215 -35.51 52.15 -33.21
C LEU A 215 -35.06 52.74 -34.54
N ILE A 216 -34.16 52.06 -35.26
CA ILE A 216 -33.73 52.47 -36.60
C ILE A 216 -34.87 52.28 -37.60
N GLU A 217 -35.55 51.13 -37.57
CA GLU A 217 -36.68 50.83 -38.46
C GLU A 217 -37.85 51.83 -38.28
N GLU A 218 -38.20 52.14 -37.03
CA GLU A 218 -39.22 53.15 -36.68
C GLU A 218 -38.87 54.56 -37.20
N ASN A 219 -37.59 54.95 -37.16
CA ASN A 219 -37.16 56.25 -37.68
C ASN A 219 -37.15 56.30 -39.21
N THR A 220 -36.74 55.23 -39.89
CA THR A 220 -36.74 55.17 -41.37
C THR A 220 -38.15 55.16 -41.99
N THR A 221 -39.11 54.56 -41.30
CA THR A 221 -40.53 54.59 -41.71
C THR A 221 -41.17 55.96 -41.46
N SER A 222 -40.80 56.65 -40.39
CA SER A 222 -41.28 58.01 -40.11
C SER A 222 -40.74 59.06 -41.09
N SER A 223 -39.50 58.92 -41.60
CA SER A 223 -38.92 59.88 -42.57
C SER A 223 -39.53 59.80 -43.98
N ASN A 224 -40.09 58.65 -44.39
CA ASN A 224 -40.73 58.48 -45.71
C ASN A 224 -42.19 58.96 -45.78
N SER A 225 -42.76 59.43 -44.67
CA SER A 225 -44.16 59.91 -44.60
C SER A 225 -44.29 61.44 -44.51
N ALA A 226 -43.19 62.19 -44.56
CA ALA A 226 -43.24 63.65 -44.68
C ALA A 226 -43.70 64.04 -46.10
N PRO A 227 -44.82 64.77 -46.28
CA PRO A 227 -45.30 65.13 -47.60
C PRO A 227 -44.31 66.10 -48.25
N VAL A 228 -43.92 65.79 -49.49
CA VAL A 228 -43.27 66.74 -50.39
C VAL A 228 -44.26 67.88 -50.60
N SER A 229 -44.05 69.00 -49.90
CA SER A 229 -44.76 70.25 -50.17
C SER A 229 -44.30 70.76 -51.53
N SER A 230 -45.12 70.55 -52.55
CA SER A 230 -44.95 71.15 -53.87
C SER A 230 -45.16 72.67 -53.78
N ASN A 231 -44.13 73.44 -54.13
CA ASN A 231 -44.23 74.84 -54.55
C ASN A 231 -43.97 74.92 -56.05
#